data_AF-A0AAV5V3W1-F1
#
_entry.id   AF-A0AAV5V3W1-F1
#
_cell.length_a   1.000
_cell.length_b   1.000
_cell.length_c   1.000
_cell.angle_alpha   90.00
_cell.angle_beta   90.00
_cell.angle_gamma   90.00
#
_symmetry.space_group_name_H-M   'P 1'
#
loop_
_entity.id
_entity.type
_entity.pdbx_description
1 polymer ?
#
loop_
_entity_poly.entity_id
_entity_poly.type
_entity_poly.pdbx_seq_one_letter_code
_entity_poly.pdbx_strand_id
1 'polypeptide(L)'
;QWLASISRKPGFVNNYWFALLSFALIRQRWEPFQIPFFIMMEELEKEEAIAGKKGMQASEPLRQFIVYLLKKSRPTTSVDNYEEVLRDFLDEECLLPDGVDSPLTSSSSFHELPTECKLWILCQLIGFYKVCFFLKAYLH
;
A
#
# COMPACT_ATOMS: atom_id res chain seq x y z
N GLN A 1 -2.62 -5.07 -13.29
CA GLN A 1 -1.50 -5.09 -14.28
C GLN A 1 -0.87 -3.72 -14.57
N TRP A 2 -1.58 -2.60 -14.41
CA TRP A 2 -1.10 -1.25 -14.74
C TRP A 2 0.19 -0.81 -14.02
N LEU A 3 0.26 -0.91 -12.69
CA LEU A 3 1.45 -0.48 -11.94
C LEU A 3 2.71 -1.29 -12.30
N ALA A 4 2.54 -2.57 -12.61
CA ALA A 4 3.62 -3.45 -13.04
C ALA A 4 4.16 -3.13 -14.45
N SER A 5 3.42 -2.35 -15.25
CA SER A 5 3.78 -1.92 -16.60
C SER A 5 4.56 -0.60 -16.65
N ILE A 6 4.67 0.10 -15.51
CA ILE A 6 5.49 1.31 -15.40
C ILE A 6 6.96 0.90 -15.45
N SER A 7 7.73 1.50 -16.36
CA SER A 7 9.17 1.27 -16.56
C SER A 7 9.93 1.26 -15.22
N ARG A 8 10.41 0.08 -14.82
CA ARG A 8 11.13 -0.14 -13.56
C ARG A 8 12.56 0.37 -13.68
N LYS A 9 12.99 1.26 -12.80
CA LYS A 9 14.41 1.36 -12.47
C LYS A 9 14.74 0.23 -11.49
N PRO A 10 15.85 -0.50 -11.65
CA PRO A 10 16.19 -1.56 -10.71
C PRO A 10 16.34 -1.01 -9.27
N GLY A 11 15.74 -1.74 -8.32
CA GLY A 11 15.81 -1.49 -6.87
C GLY A 11 14.53 -0.90 -6.27
N PHE A 12 14.11 -1.47 -5.13
CA PHE A 12 12.98 -1.03 -4.29
C PHE A 12 12.99 0.49 -3.99
N VAL A 13 14.19 1.01 -3.72
CA VAL A 13 14.47 2.40 -3.33
C VAL A 13 14.25 3.40 -4.49
N ASN A 14 14.29 2.94 -5.75
CA ASN A 14 14.13 3.80 -6.93
C ASN A 14 12.68 3.90 -7.44
N ASN A 15 11.72 3.60 -6.57
CA ASN A 15 10.29 3.63 -6.90
C ASN A 15 9.62 4.94 -6.47
N TYR A 16 8.85 5.56 -7.35
CA TYR A 16 8.07 6.77 -7.05
C TYR A 16 7.15 6.59 -5.83
N TRP A 17 6.46 5.45 -5.74
CA TRP A 17 5.58 5.14 -4.61
C TRP A 17 6.35 4.94 -3.31
N PHE A 18 7.57 4.43 -3.40
CA PHE A 18 8.45 4.31 -2.26
C PHE A 18 8.88 5.69 -1.72
N ALA A 19 9.29 6.60 -2.60
CA ALA A 19 9.62 7.98 -2.22
C ALA A 19 8.40 8.70 -1.61
N LEU A 20 7.21 8.51 -2.20
CA LEU A 20 5.96 9.08 -1.72
C LEU A 20 5.58 8.56 -0.33
N LEU A 21 5.67 7.24 -0.14
CA LEU A 21 5.40 6.57 1.12
C LEU A 21 6.36 7.05 2.22
N SER A 22 7.65 7.13 1.90
CA SER A 22 8.69 7.63 2.82
C SER A 22 8.39 9.05 3.26
N PHE A 23 8.07 9.94 2.31
CA PHE A 23 7.70 11.32 2.62
C PHE A 23 6.45 11.41 3.50
N ALA A 24 5.43 10.61 3.19
CA ALA A 24 4.18 10.59 3.94
C ALA A 24 4.40 10.10 5.38
N LEU A 25 5.21 9.05 5.55
CA LEU A 25 5.54 8.49 6.85
C LEU A 25 6.41 9.42 7.70
N ILE A 26 7.34 10.17 7.09
CA ILE A 26 8.14 11.19 7.79
C ILE A 26 7.28 12.39 8.23
N ARG A 27 6.32 12.82 7.42
CA ARG A 27 5.51 14.03 7.72
C ARG A 27 4.39 13.81 8.71
N GLN A 28 3.80 12.62 8.78
CA GLN A 28 2.73 12.35 9.73
C GLN A 28 3.31 11.99 11.11
N ARG A 29 2.80 12.59 12.18
CA ARG A 29 3.07 12.15 13.56
C ARG A 29 2.14 10.98 13.88
N TRP A 30 2.66 9.76 13.76
CA TRP A 30 1.92 8.51 13.94
C TRP A 30 1.76 8.14 15.41
N GLU A 31 1.05 8.93 16.22
CA GLU A 31 0.66 8.45 17.55
C GLU A 31 -0.65 7.65 17.47
N PRO A 32 -0.76 6.43 18.06
CA PRO A 32 0.21 5.68 18.86
C PRO A 32 0.87 4.49 18.10
N PHE A 33 0.98 4.53 16.76
CA PHE A 33 1.46 3.38 16.00
C PHE A 33 3.00 3.28 16.10
N GLN A 34 3.47 2.34 16.92
CA GLN A 34 4.88 2.23 17.31
C GLN A 34 5.77 1.47 16.34
N ILE A 35 5.27 0.94 15.22
CA ILE A 35 6.14 0.23 14.27
C ILE A 35 7.00 1.26 13.54
N PRO A 36 8.32 1.27 13.76
CA PRO A 36 9.20 2.22 13.11
C PRO A 36 9.18 2.04 11.59
N PHE A 37 9.32 3.14 10.86
CA PHE A 37 9.37 3.15 9.39
C PHE A 37 10.37 2.13 8.82
N PHE A 38 11.53 1.97 9.46
CA PHE A 38 12.54 1.01 8.98
C PHE A 38 12.07 -0.45 9.05
N ILE A 39 11.18 -0.81 10.00
CA ILE A 39 10.61 -2.17 10.06
C ILE A 39 9.67 -2.39 8.89
N MET A 40 8.80 -1.42 8.60
CA MET A 40 7.89 -1.49 7.45
C MET A 40 8.65 -1.68 6.13
N MET A 41 9.79 -1.02 6.02
CA MET A 41 10.70 -1.12 4.89
C MET A 41 11.35 -2.48 4.75
N GLU A 42 11.91 -2.97 5.84
CA GLU A 42 12.54 -4.29 5.89
C GLU A 42 11.54 -5.40 5.53
N GLU A 43 10.30 -5.29 6.00
CA GLU A 43 9.24 -6.25 5.69
C GLU A 43 8.81 -6.22 4.21
N LEU A 44 8.72 -5.03 3.60
CA LEU A 44 8.44 -4.91 2.16
C LEU A 44 9.59 -5.48 1.31
N GLU A 45 10.84 -5.23 1.70
CA GLU A 45 12.02 -5.79 1.03
C GLU A 45 12.07 -7.32 1.17
N LYS A 46 11.74 -7.84 2.36
CA LYS A 46 11.60 -9.29 2.59
C LYS A 46 10.54 -9.89 1.68
N GLU A 47 9.36 -9.29 1.59
CA GLU A 47 8.29 -9.76 0.71
C GLU A 47 8.66 -9.66 -0.78
N GLU A 48 9.44 -8.66 -1.20
CA GLU A 48 9.94 -8.55 -2.59
C GLU A 48 10.97 -9.65 -2.90
N ALA A 49 11.94 -9.88 -2.01
CA ALA A 49 12.99 -10.89 -2.19
C ALA A 49 12.45 -12.33 -2.29
N ILE A 50 11.20 -12.53 -1.85
CA ILE A 50 10.54 -13.83 -1.83
C ILE A 50 9.30 -13.90 -2.74
N ALA A 51 8.98 -12.81 -3.46
CA ALA A 51 7.85 -12.74 -4.36
C ALA A 51 7.87 -13.89 -5.39
N GLY A 52 6.77 -14.65 -5.46
CA GLY A 52 6.63 -15.81 -6.36
C GLY A 52 7.00 -17.18 -5.77
N LYS A 53 7.44 -17.26 -4.50
CA LYS A 53 7.65 -18.54 -3.80
C LYS A 53 6.36 -19.01 -3.11
N LYS A 54 5.84 -20.18 -3.51
CA LYS A 54 4.63 -20.77 -2.91
C LYS A 54 4.85 -21.12 -1.43
N GLY A 55 3.86 -20.79 -0.59
CA GLY A 55 3.79 -21.23 0.81
C GLY A 55 4.37 -20.28 1.86
N MET A 56 4.58 -19.00 1.52
CA MET A 56 5.14 -18.03 2.46
C MET A 56 4.06 -17.27 3.24
N GLN A 57 4.36 -16.99 4.50
CA GLN A 57 3.45 -16.31 5.42
C GLN A 57 3.45 -14.80 5.15
N ALA A 58 2.26 -14.19 5.24
CA ALA A 58 2.09 -12.75 5.19
C ALA A 58 2.86 -12.06 6.33
N SER A 59 3.50 -10.93 6.04
CA SER A 59 4.20 -10.14 7.06
C SER A 59 3.21 -9.62 8.11
N GLU A 60 3.39 -10.06 9.36
CA GLU A 60 2.57 -9.60 10.50
C GLU A 60 2.67 -8.09 10.70
N PRO A 61 3.87 -7.45 10.68
CA PRO A 61 3.95 -5.99 10.80
C PRO A 61 3.19 -5.25 9.68
N LEU A 62 3.29 -5.72 8.42
CA LEU A 62 2.56 -5.10 7.31
C LEU A 62 1.04 -5.21 7.50
N ARG A 63 0.56 -6.39 7.91
CA ARG A 63 -0.87 -6.60 8.22
C ARG A 63 -1.35 -5.70 9.34
N GLN A 64 -0.62 -5.61 10.45
CA GLN A 64 -0.98 -4.74 11.57
C GLN A 64 -1.01 -3.27 11.16
N PHE A 65 -0.08 -2.85 10.30
CA PHE A 65 -0.06 -1.49 9.77
C PHE A 65 -1.28 -1.19 8.89
N ILE A 66 -1.64 -2.08 7.98
CA ILE A 66 -2.83 -1.92 7.14
C ILE A 66 -4.09 -1.83 8.01
N VAL A 67 -4.24 -2.73 9.00
CA VAL A 67 -5.36 -2.68 9.95
C VAL A 67 -5.40 -1.35 10.69
N TYR A 68 -4.26 -0.85 11.17
CA TYR A 68 -4.19 0.44 11.83
C TYR A 68 -4.61 1.59 10.91
N LEU A 69 -4.20 1.58 9.64
CA LEU A 69 -4.60 2.61 8.67
C LEU A 69 -6.10 2.54 8.35
N LEU A 70 -6.63 1.34 8.09
CA LEU A 70 -8.05 1.13 7.79
C LEU A 70 -8.94 1.53 8.95
N LYS A 71 -8.54 1.28 10.20
CA LYS A 71 -9.29 1.69 11.39
C LYS A 71 -9.58 3.18 11.48
N LYS A 72 -8.83 4.03 10.76
CA LYS A 72 -9.08 5.48 10.70
C LYS A 72 -10.39 5.82 10.00
N SER A 73 -10.81 5.03 9.01
CA SER A 73 -12.08 5.21 8.29
C SER A 73 -13.10 4.10 8.54
N ARG A 74 -12.64 2.90 8.90
CA ARG A 74 -13.43 1.68 9.14
C ARG A 74 -13.12 1.11 10.53
N PRO A 75 -13.72 1.64 11.62
CA PRO A 75 -13.33 1.27 12.99
C PRO A 75 -13.48 -0.22 13.35
N THR A 76 -14.32 -0.96 12.62
CA THR A 76 -14.58 -2.39 12.82
C THR A 76 -13.55 -3.32 12.17
N THR A 77 -12.55 -2.78 11.46
CA THR A 77 -11.48 -3.60 10.86
C THR A 77 -10.70 -4.36 11.95
N SER A 78 -10.51 -5.66 11.74
CA SER A 78 -9.67 -6.55 12.53
C SER A 78 -8.62 -7.21 11.65
N VAL A 79 -7.69 -7.95 12.26
CA VAL A 79 -6.68 -8.75 11.54
C VAL A 79 -7.33 -9.85 10.70
N ASP A 80 -8.52 -10.32 11.07
CA ASP A 80 -9.19 -11.45 10.40
C ASP A 80 -9.95 -11.02 9.14
N ASN A 81 -10.47 -9.78 9.11
CA ASN A 81 -11.26 -9.26 8.00
C ASN A 81 -10.56 -8.17 7.18
N TYR A 82 -9.31 -7.83 7.50
CA TYR A 82 -8.64 -6.68 6.89
C TYR A 82 -8.55 -6.74 5.36
N GLU A 83 -8.43 -7.92 4.76
CA GLU A 83 -8.37 -8.04 3.30
C GLU A 83 -9.70 -7.73 2.64
N GLU A 84 -10.82 -8.11 3.26
CA GLU A 84 -12.16 -7.76 2.79
C GLU A 84 -12.35 -6.25 2.87
N VAL A 85 -12.08 -5.66 4.03
CA VAL A 85 -12.23 -4.21 4.23
C VAL A 85 -11.26 -3.43 3.32
N LEU A 86 -10.07 -3.97 3.05
CA LEU A 86 -9.12 -3.35 2.13
C LEU A 86 -9.64 -3.34 0.70
N ARG A 87 -10.28 -4.42 0.23
CA ARG A 87 -10.91 -4.46 -1.10
C ARG A 87 -12.03 -3.42 -1.18
N ASP A 88 -12.93 -3.40 -0.21
CA ASP A 88 -14.02 -2.43 -0.15
C ASP A 88 -13.48 -1.00 -0.17
N PHE A 89 -12.42 -0.71 0.59
CA PHE A 89 -11.75 0.59 0.57
C PHE A 89 -11.20 0.96 -0.81
N LEU A 90 -10.57 0.02 -1.51
CA LEU A 90 -10.02 0.27 -2.84
C LEU A 90 -11.12 0.49 -3.88
N ASP A 91 -12.25 -0.20 -3.75
CA ASP A 91 -13.36 -0.08 -4.70
C ASP A 91 -14.22 1.17 -4.44
N GLU A 92 -14.41 1.57 -3.18
CA GLU A 92 -15.25 2.71 -2.80
C GLU A 92 -14.51 4.04 -2.78
N GLU A 93 -13.25 4.06 -2.33
CA GLU A 93 -12.54 5.30 -1.99
C GLU A 93 -11.33 5.61 -2.90
N CYS A 94 -10.86 4.65 -3.70
CA CYS A 94 -9.71 4.86 -4.59
C CYS A 94 -10.15 5.08 -6.05
N LEU A 95 -9.75 6.22 -6.62
CA LEU A 95 -9.92 6.48 -8.04
C LEU A 95 -8.83 5.77 -8.84
N LEU A 96 -9.20 4.71 -9.54
CA LEU A 96 -8.37 4.05 -10.54
C LEU A 96 -8.51 4.76 -11.89
N PRO A 97 -7.46 4.80 -12.73
CA PRO A 97 -7.59 5.27 -14.11
C PRO A 97 -8.58 4.42 -14.91
N ASP A 98 -9.24 5.02 -15.90
CA ASP A 98 -10.18 4.30 -16.78
C ASP A 98 -9.54 3.05 -17.39
N GLY A 99 -10.25 1.92 -17.30
CA GLY A 99 -9.80 0.63 -17.81
C GLY A 99 -8.74 -0.09 -16.95
N VAL A 100 -8.47 0.41 -15.73
CA VAL A 100 -7.58 -0.26 -14.77
C VAL A 100 -8.39 -0.90 -13.65
N ASP A 101 -8.31 -2.22 -13.55
CA ASP A 101 -8.92 -2.97 -12.46
C ASP A 101 -8.13 -2.84 -11.16
N SER A 102 -8.84 -3.01 -10.03
CA SER A 102 -8.24 -3.05 -8.69
C SER A 102 -7.16 -4.13 -8.63
N PRO A 103 -5.96 -3.82 -8.09
CA PRO A 103 -4.88 -4.80 -7.99
C PRO A 103 -5.21 -5.92 -7.00
N LEU A 104 -6.17 -5.72 -6.08
CA LEU A 104 -6.57 -6.68 -5.07
C LEU A 104 -7.97 -7.20 -5.41
N THR A 105 -8.04 -8.41 -5.98
CA THR A 105 -9.30 -9.09 -6.29
C THR A 105 -9.70 -10.05 -5.17
N SER A 106 -10.89 -10.65 -5.28
CA SER A 106 -11.36 -11.70 -4.36
C SER A 106 -10.49 -12.96 -4.35
N SER A 107 -9.67 -13.16 -5.38
CA SER A 107 -8.80 -14.33 -5.55
C SER A 107 -7.33 -14.05 -5.22
N SER A 108 -6.99 -12.85 -4.74
CA SER A 108 -5.62 -12.45 -4.44
C SER A 108 -5.53 -11.85 -3.04
N SER A 109 -4.43 -12.14 -2.34
CA SER A 109 -4.13 -11.52 -1.06
C SER A 109 -3.09 -10.40 -1.19
N PHE A 110 -3.08 -9.46 -0.25
CA PHE A 110 -2.16 -8.31 -0.28
C PHE A 110 -0.69 -8.74 -0.39
N HIS A 111 -0.29 -9.75 0.37
CA HIS A 111 1.09 -10.26 0.40
C HIS A 111 1.54 -10.89 -0.93
N GLU A 112 0.61 -11.31 -1.80
CA GLU A 112 0.90 -11.89 -3.11
C GLU A 112 1.10 -10.81 -4.19
N LEU A 113 0.75 -9.56 -3.89
CA LEU A 113 0.82 -8.48 -4.85
C LEU A 113 2.28 -8.10 -5.16
N PRO A 114 2.55 -7.61 -6.38
CA PRO A 114 3.80 -6.93 -6.67
C PRO A 114 4.05 -5.78 -5.70
N THR A 115 5.31 -5.55 -5.36
CA THR A 115 5.74 -4.53 -4.42
C THR A 115 5.20 -3.14 -4.78
N GLU A 116 5.12 -2.81 -6.06
CA GLU A 116 4.58 -1.52 -6.52
C GLU A 116 3.09 -1.37 -6.22
N CYS A 117 2.32 -2.45 -6.34
CA CYS A 117 0.92 -2.45 -5.95
C CYS A 117 0.79 -2.27 -4.43
N LYS A 118 1.61 -2.95 -3.63
CA LYS A 118 1.63 -2.79 -2.17
C LYS A 118 1.93 -1.36 -1.76
N LEU A 119 3.00 -0.78 -2.31
CA LEU A 119 3.41 0.60 -2.06
C LEU A 119 2.31 1.60 -2.45
N TRP A 120 1.67 1.40 -3.60
CA TRP A 120 0.56 2.23 -4.03
C TRP A 120 -0.63 2.15 -3.07
N ILE A 121 -1.07 0.94 -2.68
CA ILE A 121 -2.17 0.73 -1.73
C ILE A 121 -1.86 1.43 -0.40
N LEU A 122 -0.63 1.28 0.13
CA LEU A 122 -0.22 1.96 1.36
C LEU A 122 -0.29 3.49 1.20
N CYS A 123 0.13 4.04 0.07
CA CYS A 123 -0.02 5.48 -0.21
C CYS A 123 -1.51 5.91 -0.24
N GLN A 124 -2.41 5.06 -0.76
CA GLN A 124 -3.84 5.34 -0.74
C GLN A 124 -4.39 5.37 0.68
N LEU A 125 -4.08 4.35 1.49
CA LEU A 125 -4.53 4.24 2.88
C LEU A 125 -4.07 5.41 3.77
N ILE A 126 -2.88 5.95 3.49
CA ILE A 126 -2.35 7.12 4.21
C ILE A 126 -3.07 8.42 3.80
N GLY A 127 -3.84 8.40 2.71
CA GLY A 127 -4.59 9.54 2.19
C GLY A 127 -3.75 10.50 1.34
N PHE A 128 -2.59 10.06 0.84
CA PHE A 128 -1.66 10.95 0.14
C PHE A 128 -2.14 11.34 -1.28
N TYR A 129 -3.09 10.60 -1.84
CA TYR A 129 -3.72 10.96 -3.12
C TYR A 129 -4.51 12.28 -3.04
N LYS A 130 -5.05 12.65 -1.87
CA LYS A 130 -5.69 13.97 -1.67
C LYS A 130 -4.68 15.11 -1.84
N VAL A 131 -3.40 14.88 -1.57
CA VAL A 131 -2.32 15.86 -1.77
C VAL A 131 -1.82 15.85 -3.22
N CYS A 132 -1.68 14.67 -3.84
CA CYS A 132 -1.19 14.55 -5.22
C CYS A 132 -2.20 14.98 -6.29
N PHE A 133 -3.51 14.78 -6.09
CA PHE A 133 -4.52 15.27 -7.03
C PHE A 133 -4.55 16.80 -7.06
N PHE A 134 -4.33 17.45 -5.91
CA PHE A 134 -4.12 18.90 -5.84
C PHE A 134 -2.85 19.33 -6.60
N LEU A 135 -1.73 18.61 -6.47
CA LEU A 135 -0.50 18.96 -7.19
C LEU A 135 -0.63 18.79 -8.71
N LYS A 136 -1.39 17.79 -9.19
CA LYS A 136 -1.64 17.60 -10.63
C LYS A 136 -2.56 18.68 -11.22
N ALA A 137 -3.49 19.20 -10.42
CA ALA A 137 -4.37 20.32 -10.81
C ALA A 137 -3.67 21.69 -10.82
N TYR A 138 -2.50 21.83 -10.18
CA TYR A 138 -1.72 23.07 -10.12
C TYR A 138 -0.50 23.09 -11.07
N LEU A 139 -0.21 21.98 -11.75
CA LEU A 139 0.91 21.85 -12.69
C LEU A 139 0.46 21.85 -14.17
N HIS A 140 -0.77 22.29 -14.45
CA HIS A 140 -1.27 22.58 -15.80
C HIS A 140 -1.86 23.98 -15.87
#